data_AF-A0A525CSD0-F1
#
_entry.id   AF-A0A525CSD0-F1
#
_cell.length_a   1.000
_cell.length_b   1.000
_cell.length_c   1.000
_cell.angle_alpha   90.00
_cell.angle_beta   90.00
_cell.angle_gamma   90.00
#
_symmetry.space_group_name_H-M   'P 1'
#
loop_
_entity.id
_entity.type
_entity.pdbx_description
1 polymer ?
#
loop_
_entity_poly.entity_id
_entity_poly.type
_entity_poly.pdbx_seq_one_letter_code
_entity_poly.pdbx_strand_id
1 'polypeptide(L)'
;MTITNFFYGLIAATALLQPLAVQANPQESFKQQMLEGCEDGRFRNLRDFTDRQCYLGMTNVAEKCYGKFSAFIEDQTESNKKAVGECVLEMLSKEFNVTKQQINDAKNATSYSYVSKEGVEEFNEMMSKGMLENSVNIDVSKVTLPIFPGATPLSTSEMFEMDESKLLPAIIVLSKQQKEKVFEFYKKQLPNYKFYSLDLGMLFIEKGPEGEFDFSKHFDFYRTYPHVMISDAQYMGDYKTSIEIGYRKK
;
A
#
# COMPACT_ATOMS: atom_id res chain seq x y z
N MET A 1 -16.06 -24.80 15.97
CA MET A 1 -16.51 -24.03 14.79
C MET A 1 -16.27 -22.56 15.08
N THR A 2 -15.52 -21.87 14.21
CA THR A 2 -14.57 -20.80 14.51
C THR A 2 -15.20 -19.40 14.53
N ILE A 3 -15.28 -18.78 15.71
CA ILE A 3 -15.90 -17.45 15.96
C ILE A 3 -14.89 -16.29 15.75
N THR A 4 -13.63 -16.58 15.44
CA THR A 4 -12.53 -15.59 15.49
C THR A 4 -12.34 -14.72 14.24
N ASN A 5 -12.87 -15.05 13.05
CA ASN A 5 -12.35 -14.44 11.80
C ASN A 5 -12.84 -13.03 11.39
N PHE A 6 -13.86 -12.42 12.03
CA PHE A 6 -14.39 -11.11 11.59
C PHE A 6 -13.42 -9.96 11.86
N PHE A 7 -12.88 -9.90 13.09
CA PHE A 7 -11.83 -8.94 13.45
C PHE A 7 -10.45 -9.37 12.96
N TYR A 8 -10.24 -10.65 12.64
CA TYR A 8 -8.96 -11.08 12.07
C TYR A 8 -8.83 -10.60 10.62
N GLY A 9 -9.91 -10.34 9.89
CA GLY A 9 -9.83 -9.66 8.59
C GLY A 9 -9.44 -8.18 8.72
N LEU A 10 -10.12 -7.44 9.60
CA LEU A 10 -9.85 -6.02 9.82
C LEU A 10 -8.48 -5.78 10.50
N ILE A 11 -8.12 -6.60 11.50
CA ILE A 11 -6.87 -6.52 12.27
C ILE A 11 -5.72 -7.23 11.54
N ALA A 12 -5.92 -8.36 10.84
CA ALA A 12 -4.80 -9.02 10.13
C ALA A 12 -4.55 -8.43 8.73
N ALA A 13 -5.53 -7.82 8.05
CA ALA A 13 -5.25 -7.06 6.82
C ALA A 13 -4.49 -5.75 7.11
N THR A 14 -4.73 -5.12 8.27
CA THR A 14 -3.99 -3.91 8.69
C THR A 14 -2.69 -4.23 9.43
N ALA A 15 -2.59 -5.33 10.17
CA ALA A 15 -1.35 -5.75 10.85
C ALA A 15 -0.32 -6.44 9.95
N LEU A 16 -0.70 -6.88 8.73
CA LEU A 16 0.22 -7.56 7.81
C LEU A 16 0.66 -6.73 6.60
N LEU A 17 0.20 -5.49 6.42
CA LEU A 17 0.54 -4.72 5.20
C LEU A 17 1.12 -3.32 5.39
N GLN A 18 1.31 -2.85 6.61
CA GLN A 18 2.23 -1.74 6.85
C GLN A 18 2.98 -2.03 8.16
N PRO A 19 4.32 -1.85 8.25
CA PRO A 19 4.86 -1.54 9.56
C PRO A 19 4.01 -0.39 10.08
N LEU A 20 3.46 -0.50 11.29
CA LEU A 20 2.79 0.59 11.99
C LEU A 20 3.81 1.73 12.13
N ALA A 21 4.02 2.45 11.04
CA ALA A 21 4.90 3.56 10.92
C ALA A 21 4.19 4.67 11.66
N VAL A 22 4.54 4.81 12.93
CA VAL A 22 4.51 6.09 13.63
C VAL A 22 3.13 6.75 13.68
N GLN A 23 2.06 5.99 13.91
CA GLN A 23 0.93 6.60 14.62
C GLN A 23 1.28 6.57 16.10
N ALA A 24 1.63 7.73 16.66
CA ALA A 24 2.13 7.91 18.03
C ALA A 24 1.13 7.47 19.14
N ASN A 25 -0.04 6.94 18.78
CA ASN A 25 -1.06 6.51 19.72
C ASN A 25 -1.83 5.26 19.22
N PRO A 26 -1.51 4.06 19.73
CA PRO A 26 -2.23 2.82 19.40
C PRO A 26 -3.74 2.88 19.67
N GLN A 27 -4.18 3.72 20.60
CA GLN A 27 -5.60 3.93 20.88
C GLN A 27 -6.32 4.62 19.74
N GLU A 28 -5.69 5.64 19.15
CA GLU A 28 -6.26 6.34 18.01
C GLU A 28 -6.28 5.43 16.78
N SER A 29 -5.23 4.63 16.57
CA SER A 29 -5.19 3.64 15.49
C SER A 29 -6.33 2.61 15.61
N PHE A 30 -6.55 2.05 16.80
CA PHE A 30 -7.66 1.13 17.05
C PHE A 30 -9.03 1.78 16.82
N LYS A 31 -9.19 3.03 17.26
CA LYS A 31 -10.41 3.81 17.03
C LYS A 31 -10.66 4.04 15.55
N GLN A 32 -9.64 4.41 14.77
CA GLN A 32 -9.78 4.59 13.32
C GLN A 32 -10.19 3.28 12.63
N GLN A 33 -9.59 2.15 13.00
CA GLN A 33 -10.01 0.84 12.49
C GLN A 33 -11.48 0.52 12.80
N MET A 34 -11.98 0.87 13.99
CA MET A 34 -13.40 0.72 14.31
C MET A 34 -14.28 1.64 13.47
N LEU A 35 -13.83 2.88 13.20
CA LEU A 35 -14.55 3.87 12.40
C LEU A 35 -14.62 3.52 10.91
N GLU A 36 -13.62 2.81 10.36
CA GLU A 36 -13.70 2.25 9.00
C GLU A 36 -14.91 1.31 8.85
N GLY A 37 -15.31 0.63 9.92
CA GLY A 37 -16.54 -0.16 9.96
C GLY A 37 -17.82 0.66 9.74
N CYS A 38 -17.78 1.98 9.93
CA CYS A 38 -18.87 2.89 9.56
C CYS A 38 -18.84 3.34 8.11
N GLU A 39 -17.72 3.24 7.41
CA GLU A 39 -17.64 3.49 5.98
C GLU A 39 -18.05 2.24 5.19
N ASP A 40 -17.99 1.09 5.85
CA ASP A 40 -18.50 -0.16 5.36
C ASP A 40 -20.04 -0.18 5.31
N GLY A 41 -20.58 -0.03 4.10
CA GLY A 41 -22.02 -0.12 3.84
C GLY A 41 -22.67 -1.41 4.35
N ARG A 42 -21.91 -2.50 4.57
CA ARG A 42 -22.44 -3.78 5.07
C ARG A 42 -22.88 -3.70 6.53
N PHE A 43 -22.08 -3.04 7.36
CA PHE A 43 -22.44 -2.84 8.76
C PHE A 43 -23.64 -1.89 8.88
N ARG A 44 -23.68 -0.86 8.03
CA ARG A 44 -24.86 0.02 7.90
C ARG A 44 -26.10 -0.69 7.37
N ASN A 45 -25.96 -1.80 6.65
CA ASN A 45 -27.12 -2.58 6.20
C ASN A 45 -27.70 -3.49 7.29
N LEU A 46 -27.03 -3.64 8.44
CA LEU A 46 -27.59 -4.42 9.57
C LEU A 46 -28.80 -3.72 10.18
N ARG A 47 -28.77 -2.38 10.22
CA ARG A 47 -29.89 -1.47 10.52
C ARG A 47 -29.56 -0.10 9.96
N ASP A 48 -30.57 0.70 9.61
CA ASP A 48 -30.43 2.08 9.13
C ASP A 48 -29.87 3.04 10.20
N PHE A 49 -28.58 2.90 10.53
CA PHE A 49 -27.87 3.79 11.42
C PHE A 49 -27.49 5.07 10.67
N THR A 50 -27.72 6.21 11.30
CA THR A 50 -27.11 7.46 10.84
C THR A 50 -25.60 7.42 11.02
N ASP A 51 -24.86 8.20 10.22
CA ASP A 51 -23.41 8.37 10.34
C ASP A 51 -22.99 8.69 11.78
N ARG A 52 -23.77 9.55 12.44
CA ARG A 52 -23.54 9.94 13.84
C ARG A 52 -23.71 8.77 14.80
N GLN A 53 -24.76 7.96 14.65
CA GLN A 53 -24.97 6.77 15.49
C GLN A 53 -23.86 5.76 15.29
N CYS A 54 -23.43 5.56 14.04
CA CYS A 54 -22.31 4.67 13.75
C CYS A 54 -21.01 5.16 14.38
N TYR A 55 -20.65 6.42 14.14
CA TYR A 55 -19.43 7.03 14.68
C TYR A 55 -19.36 6.92 16.21
N LEU A 56 -20.46 7.27 16.91
CA LEU A 56 -20.51 7.21 18.37
C LEU A 56 -20.44 5.77 18.89
N GLY A 57 -21.16 4.85 18.25
CA GLY A 57 -21.13 3.43 18.62
C GLY A 57 -19.74 2.82 18.44
N MET A 58 -19.10 3.03 17.29
CA MET A 58 -17.75 2.52 17.02
C MET A 58 -16.69 3.16 17.90
N THR A 59 -16.82 4.46 18.21
CA THR A 59 -15.93 5.13 19.17
C THR A 59 -16.04 4.49 20.56
N ASN A 60 -17.27 4.24 21.04
CA ASN A 60 -17.47 3.60 22.34
C ASN A 60 -16.96 2.15 22.35
N VAL A 61 -17.15 1.39 21.27
CA VAL A 61 -16.56 0.06 21.11
C VAL A 61 -15.03 0.11 21.22
N ALA A 62 -14.39 1.06 20.52
CA ALA A 62 -12.94 1.23 20.57
C ALA A 62 -12.45 1.55 21.99
N GLU A 63 -13.10 2.51 22.67
CA GLU A 63 -12.74 2.89 24.04
C GLU A 63 -12.88 1.73 25.03
N LYS A 64 -13.95 0.93 24.92
CA LYS A 64 -14.21 -0.20 25.83
C LYS A 64 -13.29 -1.39 25.57
N CYS A 65 -12.88 -1.61 24.33
CA CYS A 65 -12.03 -2.75 23.97
C CYS A 65 -10.54 -2.44 23.90
N TYR A 66 -10.14 -1.16 24.02
CA TYR A 66 -8.73 -0.77 23.92
C TYR A 66 -7.82 -1.49 24.91
N GLY A 67 -8.25 -1.71 26.16
CA GLY A 67 -7.43 -2.44 27.13
C GLY A 67 -7.08 -3.87 26.69
N LYS A 68 -8.00 -4.56 25.98
CA LYS A 68 -7.73 -5.89 25.39
C LYS A 68 -6.81 -5.78 24.18
N PHE A 69 -7.00 -4.73 23.37
CA PHE A 69 -6.18 -4.47 22.19
C PHE A 69 -4.73 -4.13 22.57
N SER A 70 -4.52 -3.31 23.61
CA SER A 70 -3.19 -3.00 24.16
C SER A 70 -2.46 -4.27 24.61
N ALA A 71 -3.15 -5.15 25.35
CA ALA A 71 -2.58 -6.43 25.77
C ALA A 71 -2.21 -7.33 24.57
N PHE A 72 -2.97 -7.28 23.48
CA PHE A 72 -2.64 -8.00 22.25
C PHE A 72 -1.41 -7.41 21.52
N ILE A 73 -1.27 -6.08 21.49
CA ILE A 73 -0.07 -5.43 20.92
C ILE A 73 1.18 -5.83 21.71
N GLU A 74 1.08 -5.83 23.04
CA GLU A 74 2.17 -6.22 23.95
C GLU A 74 2.50 -7.71 23.84
N ASP A 75 1.49 -8.57 23.67
CA ASP A 75 1.63 -10.01 23.59
C ASP A 75 0.63 -10.62 22.58
N GLN A 76 1.13 -10.94 21.38
CA GLN A 76 0.33 -11.40 20.24
C GLN A 76 -0.11 -12.86 20.32
N THR A 77 -0.40 -13.37 21.52
CA THR A 77 -0.93 -14.73 21.71
C THR A 77 -2.33 -14.88 21.14
N GLU A 78 -2.67 -16.10 20.70
CA GLU A 78 -4.04 -16.42 20.26
C GLU A 78 -5.09 -16.19 21.36
N SER A 79 -4.70 -16.26 22.64
CA SER A 79 -5.57 -15.92 23.76
C SER A 79 -5.94 -14.43 23.78
N ASN A 80 -4.95 -13.53 23.68
CA ASN A 80 -5.20 -12.08 23.66
C ASN A 80 -5.96 -11.66 22.40
N LYS A 81 -5.60 -12.26 21.27
CA LYS A 81 -6.30 -12.06 20.00
C LYS A 81 -7.79 -12.45 20.08
N LYS A 82 -8.08 -13.60 20.69
CA LYS A 82 -9.46 -14.05 20.96
C LYS A 82 -10.18 -13.08 21.91
N ALA A 83 -9.51 -12.61 22.97
CA ALA A 83 -10.08 -11.67 23.94
C ALA A 83 -10.47 -10.32 23.30
N VAL A 84 -9.68 -9.81 22.35
CA VAL A 84 -10.05 -8.63 21.56
C VAL A 84 -11.31 -8.91 20.74
N GLY A 85 -11.31 -10.00 19.97
CA GLY A 85 -12.46 -10.35 19.12
C GLY A 85 -13.76 -10.54 19.91
N GLU A 86 -13.69 -11.20 21.06
CA GLU A 86 -14.85 -11.39 21.95
C GLU A 86 -15.35 -10.05 22.51
N CYS A 87 -14.46 -9.17 22.96
CA CYS A 87 -14.82 -7.84 23.44
C CYS A 87 -15.55 -7.05 22.36
N VAL A 88 -14.98 -6.99 21.16
CA VAL A 88 -15.55 -6.16 20.11
C VAL A 88 -16.92 -6.70 19.65
N LEU A 89 -17.06 -8.02 19.49
CA LEU A 89 -18.36 -8.62 19.16
C LEU A 89 -19.43 -8.36 20.22
N GLU A 90 -19.06 -8.43 21.50
CA GLU A 90 -19.96 -8.10 22.61
C GLU A 90 -20.38 -6.63 22.57
N MET A 91 -19.42 -5.73 22.41
CA MET A 91 -19.68 -4.29 22.38
C MET A 91 -20.49 -3.89 21.14
N LEU A 92 -20.17 -4.42 19.96
CA LEU A 92 -20.98 -4.18 18.75
C LEU A 92 -22.42 -4.63 18.96
N SER A 93 -22.62 -5.82 19.53
CA SER A 93 -23.95 -6.34 19.80
C SER A 93 -24.75 -5.42 20.73
N LYS A 94 -24.08 -4.88 21.75
CA LYS A 94 -24.67 -3.97 22.74
C LYS A 94 -24.96 -2.58 22.16
N GLU A 95 -23.99 -1.95 21.51
CA GLU A 95 -24.09 -0.57 21.03
C GLU A 95 -25.08 -0.43 19.86
N PHE A 96 -25.15 -1.47 19.02
CA PHE A 96 -25.96 -1.43 17.79
C PHE A 96 -27.24 -2.25 17.88
N ASN A 97 -27.48 -2.92 19.01
CA ASN A 97 -28.63 -3.82 19.21
C ASN A 97 -28.77 -4.83 18.06
N VAL A 98 -27.65 -5.43 17.68
CA VAL A 98 -27.55 -6.48 16.66
C VAL A 98 -27.12 -7.76 17.35
N THR A 99 -27.66 -8.90 16.92
CA THR A 99 -27.23 -10.18 17.49
C THR A 99 -25.84 -10.56 16.97
N LYS A 100 -25.10 -11.36 17.74
CA LYS A 100 -23.84 -11.97 17.26
C LYS A 100 -24.05 -12.71 15.94
N GLN A 101 -25.22 -13.34 15.76
CA GLN A 101 -25.58 -14.01 14.52
C GLN A 101 -25.73 -13.04 13.35
N GLN A 102 -26.41 -11.90 13.52
CA GLN A 102 -26.50 -10.87 12.48
C GLN A 102 -25.12 -10.32 12.10
N ILE A 103 -24.24 -10.08 13.07
CA ILE A 103 -22.85 -9.68 12.80
C ILE A 103 -22.13 -10.77 11.99
N ASN A 104 -22.32 -12.05 12.35
CA ASN A 104 -21.74 -13.19 11.63
C ASN A 104 -22.37 -13.44 10.24
N ASP A 105 -23.64 -13.13 10.06
CA ASP A 105 -24.35 -13.29 8.79
C ASP A 105 -23.98 -12.15 7.84
N ALA A 106 -23.82 -10.92 8.33
CA ALA A 106 -23.21 -9.82 7.57
C ALA A 106 -21.82 -10.19 7.05
N LYS A 107 -21.09 -11.02 7.82
CA LYS A 107 -19.80 -11.61 7.44
C LYS A 107 -19.92 -12.72 6.38
N ASN A 108 -20.98 -13.53 6.41
CA ASN A 108 -21.11 -14.67 5.49
C ASN A 108 -21.87 -14.31 4.20
N ALA A 109 -22.68 -13.25 4.23
CA ALA A 109 -23.38 -12.70 3.06
C ALA A 109 -22.42 -12.02 2.06
N THR A 110 -21.12 -11.94 2.39
CA THR A 110 -20.10 -11.50 1.45
C THR A 110 -19.65 -12.65 0.55
N SER A 111 -20.23 -12.69 -0.64
CA SER A 111 -19.50 -13.10 -1.86
C SER A 111 -18.71 -11.92 -2.44
N TYR A 112 -18.13 -11.06 -1.61
CA TYR A 112 -16.91 -10.38 -2.00
C TYR A 112 -15.80 -11.29 -1.57
N SER A 113 -15.10 -11.80 -2.58
CA SER A 113 -13.92 -12.60 -2.45
C SER A 113 -13.09 -12.10 -1.26
N TYR A 114 -12.94 -12.95 -0.23
CA TYR A 114 -11.57 -13.34 0.05
C TYR A 114 -11.03 -13.64 -1.32
N VAL A 115 -10.32 -12.66 -1.87
CA VAL A 115 -9.53 -12.95 -3.03
C VAL A 115 -8.63 -14.03 -2.45
N SER A 116 -8.95 -15.30 -2.74
CA SER A 116 -8.12 -16.38 -2.25
C SER A 116 -6.72 -16.04 -2.74
N LYS A 117 -5.69 -16.60 -2.12
CA LYS A 117 -4.35 -16.41 -2.66
C LYS A 117 -4.33 -16.59 -4.20
N GLU A 118 -5.14 -17.53 -4.70
CA GLU A 118 -5.38 -17.75 -6.12
C GLU A 118 -6.08 -16.59 -6.84
N GLY A 119 -7.12 -15.96 -6.27
CA GLY A 119 -7.74 -14.78 -6.90
C GLY A 119 -6.81 -13.56 -6.91
N VAL A 120 -5.88 -13.44 -5.95
CA VAL A 120 -4.95 -12.29 -5.88
C VAL A 120 -3.89 -12.51 -6.94
N GLU A 121 -3.43 -13.75 -7.08
CA GLU A 121 -2.59 -14.19 -8.17
C GLU A 121 -3.29 -13.95 -9.54
N GLU A 122 -4.55 -14.33 -9.71
CA GLU A 122 -5.31 -14.11 -10.95
C GLU A 122 -5.52 -12.63 -11.28
N PHE A 123 -5.86 -11.81 -10.28
CA PHE A 123 -5.99 -10.36 -10.45
C PHE A 123 -4.64 -9.70 -10.79
N ASN A 124 -3.57 -10.10 -10.10
CA ASN A 124 -2.21 -9.62 -10.38
C ASN A 124 -1.74 -10.05 -11.77
N GLU A 125 -2.09 -11.26 -12.20
CA GLU A 125 -1.79 -11.76 -13.54
C GLU A 125 -2.54 -10.95 -14.60
N MET A 126 -3.84 -10.70 -14.40
CA MET A 126 -4.65 -9.87 -15.30
C MET A 126 -4.11 -8.43 -15.37
N MET A 127 -3.76 -7.82 -14.23
CA MET A 127 -3.20 -6.48 -14.17
C MET A 127 -1.81 -6.42 -14.82
N SER A 128 -0.93 -7.37 -14.50
CA SER A 128 0.40 -7.48 -15.12
C SER A 128 0.29 -7.63 -16.63
N LYS A 129 -0.62 -8.49 -17.10
CA LYS A 129 -0.86 -8.70 -18.53
C LYS A 129 -1.36 -7.43 -19.21
N GLY A 130 -2.37 -6.76 -18.63
CA GLY A 130 -2.90 -5.51 -19.18
C GLY A 130 -1.86 -4.39 -19.23
N MET A 131 -0.97 -4.30 -18.23
CA MET A 131 0.11 -3.32 -18.23
C MET A 131 1.20 -3.66 -19.26
N LEU A 132 1.54 -4.93 -19.45
CA LEU A 132 2.49 -5.37 -20.49
C LEU A 132 1.92 -5.18 -21.91
N GLU A 133 0.63 -5.40 -22.11
CA GLU A 133 -0.02 -5.14 -23.40
C GLU A 133 0.03 -3.65 -23.77
N ASN A 134 -0.12 -2.77 -22.78
CA ASN A 134 0.01 -1.32 -22.98
C ASN A 134 1.47 -0.88 -23.21
N SER A 135 2.45 -1.68 -22.81
CA SER A 135 3.85 -1.28 -22.91
C SER A 135 4.47 -1.42 -24.30
N VAL A 136 3.84 -2.19 -25.19
CA VAL A 136 4.29 -2.43 -26.57
C VAL A 136 4.47 -1.13 -27.37
N ASN A 137 3.75 -0.07 -27.01
CA ASN A 137 3.78 1.22 -27.70
C ASN A 137 4.65 2.29 -27.03
N ILE A 138 5.39 1.95 -25.97
CA ILE A 138 6.23 2.93 -25.27
C ILE A 138 7.54 3.11 -26.03
N ASP A 139 7.70 4.27 -26.66
CA ASP A 139 8.92 4.66 -27.37
C ASP A 139 10.03 5.09 -26.40
N VAL A 140 10.91 4.14 -26.09
CA VAL A 140 12.06 4.36 -25.22
C VAL A 140 13.17 5.21 -25.85
N SER A 141 13.13 5.49 -27.16
CA SER A 141 14.21 6.21 -27.85
C SER A 141 14.35 7.69 -27.41
N LYS A 142 13.27 8.23 -26.84
CA LYS A 142 13.20 9.59 -26.28
C LYS A 142 13.87 9.72 -24.91
N VAL A 143 14.07 8.60 -24.20
CA VAL A 143 14.71 8.58 -22.89
C VAL A 143 16.18 8.94 -23.05
N THR A 144 16.62 10.01 -22.36
CA THR A 144 18.01 10.49 -22.42
C THR A 144 18.95 9.74 -21.48
N LEU A 145 18.40 9.10 -20.46
CA LEU A 145 19.15 8.27 -19.51
C LEU A 145 19.31 6.83 -20.02
N PRO A 146 20.38 6.13 -19.62
CA PRO A 146 20.63 4.75 -20.02
C PRO A 146 19.54 3.83 -19.48
N ILE A 147 18.99 2.97 -20.32
CA ILE A 147 17.99 1.97 -19.91
C ILE A 147 18.71 0.67 -19.56
N PHE A 148 18.32 0.05 -18.44
CA PHE A 148 18.87 -1.23 -18.03
C PHE A 148 18.64 -2.31 -19.12
N PRO A 149 19.70 -3.02 -19.58
CA PRO A 149 19.57 -3.99 -20.65
C PRO A 149 18.57 -5.12 -20.33
N GLY A 150 17.65 -5.37 -21.26
CA GLY A 150 16.60 -6.37 -21.09
C GLY A 150 15.45 -5.96 -20.16
N ALA A 151 15.40 -4.70 -19.73
CA ALA A 151 14.22 -4.17 -19.04
C ALA A 151 13.05 -4.01 -20.02
N THR A 152 11.84 -4.27 -19.53
CA THR A 152 10.60 -4.16 -20.29
C THR A 152 9.89 -2.88 -19.90
N PRO A 153 9.54 -1.97 -20.82
CA PRO A 153 8.71 -0.83 -20.51
C PRO A 153 7.41 -1.26 -19.86
N LEU A 154 6.88 -0.43 -18.96
CA LEU A 154 5.63 -0.68 -18.27
C LEU A 154 4.66 0.48 -18.46
N SER A 155 5.13 1.70 -18.20
CA SER A 155 4.32 2.91 -18.31
C SER A 155 5.21 4.12 -18.59
N THR A 156 4.60 5.18 -19.10
CA THR A 156 5.25 6.48 -19.26
C THR A 156 4.32 7.58 -18.78
N SER A 157 4.86 8.58 -18.09
CA SER A 157 4.11 9.76 -17.71
C SER A 157 3.89 10.74 -18.87
N GLU A 158 4.48 10.52 -20.05
CA GLU A 158 4.21 11.31 -21.26
C GLU A 158 2.72 11.26 -21.67
N MET A 159 1.98 10.25 -21.23
CA MET A 159 0.53 10.16 -21.47
C MET A 159 -0.29 11.17 -20.65
N PHE A 160 0.30 11.77 -19.63
CA PHE A 160 -0.36 12.80 -18.82
C PHE A 160 0.16 14.17 -19.29
N GLU A 161 -0.65 14.88 -20.09
CA GLU A 161 -0.41 16.28 -20.47
C GLU A 161 -0.47 17.19 -19.24
N MET A 162 0.57 17.18 -18.41
CA MET A 162 0.66 18.06 -17.24
C MET A 162 1.33 19.38 -17.62
N ASP A 163 0.62 20.16 -18.43
CA ASP A 163 1.09 21.37 -19.13
C ASP A 163 1.53 22.52 -18.17
N GLU A 164 1.14 22.47 -16.89
CA GLU A 164 1.42 23.54 -15.92
C GLU A 164 2.53 23.21 -14.91
N SER A 165 3.07 21.99 -14.93
CA SER A 165 4.00 21.53 -13.91
C SER A 165 5.39 21.26 -14.49
N LYS A 166 6.44 21.80 -13.86
CA LYS A 166 7.86 21.50 -14.15
C LYS A 166 8.25 20.04 -13.83
N LEU A 167 7.36 19.08 -14.08
CA LEU A 167 7.61 17.66 -13.90
C LEU A 167 8.36 17.15 -15.12
N LEU A 168 9.46 16.45 -14.90
CA LEU A 168 10.10 15.68 -15.97
C LEU A 168 9.17 14.53 -16.41
N PRO A 169 9.12 14.21 -17.71
CA PRO A 169 8.57 12.92 -18.11
C PRO A 169 9.37 11.80 -17.46
N ALA A 170 8.67 10.72 -17.14
CA ALA A 170 9.22 9.53 -16.53
C ALA A 170 8.76 8.30 -17.31
N ILE A 171 9.61 7.28 -17.32
CA ILE A 171 9.27 5.94 -17.79
C ILE A 171 9.50 4.96 -16.65
N ILE A 172 8.58 4.02 -16.46
CA ILE A 172 8.79 2.88 -15.58
C ILE A 172 9.12 1.68 -16.45
N VAL A 173 10.23 1.02 -16.15
CA VAL A 173 10.64 -0.23 -16.78
C VAL A 173 10.83 -1.31 -15.71
N LEU A 174 10.52 -2.56 -16.05
CA LEU A 174 10.65 -3.72 -15.17
C LEU A 174 11.83 -4.60 -15.57
N SER A 175 12.51 -5.17 -14.58
CA SER A 175 13.62 -6.10 -14.78
C SER A 175 13.43 -7.39 -13.98
N LYS A 176 13.77 -8.52 -14.60
CA LYS A 176 13.82 -9.84 -13.93
C LYS A 176 15.10 -10.02 -13.09
N GLN A 177 16.03 -9.06 -13.16
CA GLN A 177 17.26 -9.06 -12.37
C GLN A 177 17.02 -8.46 -10.99
N GLN A 178 17.85 -8.84 -10.00
CA GLN A 178 17.79 -8.29 -8.64
C GLN A 178 18.27 -6.82 -8.59
N LYS A 179 17.83 -6.09 -7.56
CA LYS A 179 18.14 -4.66 -7.36
C LYS A 179 19.64 -4.37 -7.37
N GLU A 180 20.46 -5.25 -6.80
CA GLU A 180 21.91 -5.06 -6.70
C GLU A 180 22.57 -5.01 -8.08
N LYS A 181 22.11 -5.86 -9.01
CA LYS A 181 22.65 -5.88 -10.38
C LYS A 181 22.24 -4.64 -11.17
N VAL A 182 21.01 -4.16 -10.95
CA VAL A 182 20.51 -2.92 -11.54
C VAL A 182 21.26 -1.71 -10.98
N PHE A 183 21.49 -1.69 -9.67
CA PHE A 183 22.30 -0.68 -8.98
C PHE A 183 23.71 -0.57 -9.55
N GLU A 184 24.44 -1.68 -9.65
CA GLU A 184 25.82 -1.67 -10.18
C GLU A 184 25.88 -1.18 -11.64
N PHE A 185 24.85 -1.48 -12.44
CA PHE A 185 24.73 -0.90 -13.79
C PHE A 185 24.62 0.63 -13.73
N TYR A 186 23.69 1.19 -12.97
CA TYR A 186 23.48 2.63 -12.91
C TYR A 186 24.62 3.37 -12.24
N LYS A 187 25.24 2.79 -11.21
CA LYS A 187 26.45 3.31 -10.58
C LYS A 187 27.59 3.51 -11.58
N LYS A 188 27.75 2.59 -12.54
CA LYS A 188 28.74 2.70 -13.61
C LYS A 188 28.34 3.72 -14.69
N GLN A 189 27.07 3.75 -15.07
CA GLN A 189 26.59 4.61 -16.17
C GLN A 189 26.38 6.07 -15.77
N LEU A 190 26.14 6.33 -14.48
CA LEU A 190 25.83 7.64 -13.92
C LEU A 190 26.87 8.05 -12.85
N PRO A 191 28.18 8.08 -13.16
CA PRO A 191 29.22 8.31 -12.16
C PRO A 191 29.17 9.70 -11.51
N ASN A 192 28.50 10.66 -12.16
CA ASN A 192 28.38 12.04 -11.68
C ASN A 192 27.05 12.31 -10.95
N TYR A 193 26.17 11.30 -10.84
CA TYR A 193 24.89 11.46 -10.16
C TYR A 193 25.07 11.26 -8.66
N LYS A 194 24.31 12.02 -7.87
CA LYS A 194 24.22 11.77 -6.43
C LYS A 194 23.44 10.48 -6.19
N PHE A 195 23.89 9.70 -5.21
CA PHE A 195 23.24 8.46 -4.81
C PHE A 195 22.66 8.58 -3.41
N TYR A 196 21.43 8.10 -3.22
CA TYR A 196 20.76 8.01 -1.93
C TYR A 196 20.15 6.62 -1.75
N SER A 197 20.34 6.03 -0.57
CA SER A 197 19.62 4.84 -0.14
C SER A 197 18.37 5.27 0.61
N LEU A 198 17.21 4.75 0.22
CA LEU A 198 15.89 5.12 0.72
C LEU A 198 15.18 3.87 1.23
N ASP A 199 14.19 4.03 2.11
CA ASP A 199 13.38 2.88 2.58
C ASP A 199 12.67 2.15 1.44
N LEU A 200 12.29 2.91 0.40
CA LEU A 200 11.57 2.41 -0.77
C LEU A 200 12.51 1.95 -1.91
N GLY A 201 13.83 2.12 -1.78
CA GLY A 201 14.76 1.76 -2.85
C GLY A 201 16.03 2.60 -2.90
N MET A 202 16.54 2.79 -4.11
CA MET A 202 17.80 3.49 -4.38
C MET A 202 17.59 4.57 -5.42
N LEU A 203 18.07 5.78 -5.15
CA LEU A 203 17.91 6.94 -6.03
C LEU A 203 19.27 7.41 -6.55
N PHE A 204 19.40 7.47 -7.87
CA PHE A 204 20.43 8.26 -8.56
C PHE A 204 19.80 9.53 -9.09
N ILE A 205 20.33 10.70 -8.78
CA ILE A 205 19.78 11.98 -9.26
C ILE A 205 20.89 12.95 -9.64
N GLU A 206 20.70 13.67 -10.75
CA GLU A 206 21.71 14.57 -11.31
C GLU A 206 22.11 15.66 -10.31
N LYS A 207 21.14 16.18 -9.54
CA LYS A 207 21.36 17.18 -8.49
C LYS A 207 20.38 16.95 -7.33
N GLY A 208 20.91 17.03 -6.11
CA GLY A 208 20.14 16.80 -4.88
C GLY A 208 20.77 17.48 -3.67
N PRO A 209 20.13 17.40 -2.49
CA PRO A 209 20.64 17.94 -1.24
C PRO A 209 22.00 17.31 -0.84
N GLU A 210 22.72 17.96 0.08
CA GLU A 210 23.84 17.30 0.76
C GLU A 210 23.30 16.43 1.90
N GLY A 211 23.87 15.23 2.09
CA GLY A 211 23.44 14.30 3.13
C GLY A 211 22.30 13.37 2.69
N GLU A 212 21.22 13.31 3.47
CA GLU A 212 20.10 12.39 3.25
C GLU A 212 19.01 12.99 2.34
N PHE A 213 18.30 12.12 1.62
CA PHE A 213 17.18 12.52 0.76
C PHE A 213 15.84 12.13 1.40
N ASP A 214 15.14 13.13 1.91
CA ASP A 214 13.75 13.04 2.35
C ASP A 214 12.79 13.45 1.22
N PHE A 215 11.93 12.52 0.76
CA PHE A 215 10.95 12.80 -0.30
C PHE A 215 10.00 13.95 0.05
N SER A 216 9.57 14.09 1.30
CA SER A 216 8.62 15.13 1.71
C SER A 216 9.21 16.54 1.61
N LYS A 217 10.53 16.66 1.79
CA LYS A 217 11.27 17.92 1.78
C LYS A 217 11.93 18.22 0.44
N HIS A 218 12.34 17.19 -0.28
CA HIS A 218 13.17 17.29 -1.48
C HIS A 218 12.45 16.84 -2.75
N PHE A 219 11.12 16.71 -2.71
CA PHE A 219 10.32 16.34 -3.88
C PHE A 219 10.60 17.23 -5.10
N ASP A 220 10.89 18.51 -4.89
CA ASP A 220 11.25 19.44 -5.95
C ASP A 220 12.51 19.02 -6.71
N PHE A 221 13.51 18.44 -6.05
CA PHE A 221 14.66 17.88 -6.75
C PHE A 221 14.24 16.69 -7.60
N TYR A 222 13.54 15.73 -6.97
CA TYR A 222 13.06 14.51 -7.64
C TYR A 222 12.32 14.83 -8.93
N ARG A 223 11.39 15.78 -8.89
CA ARG A 223 10.55 16.08 -10.04
C ARG A 223 11.21 16.94 -11.13
N THR A 224 12.28 17.67 -10.83
CA THR A 224 12.90 18.65 -11.75
C THR A 224 14.24 18.21 -12.34
N TYR A 225 14.95 17.29 -11.69
CA TYR A 225 16.25 16.80 -12.16
C TYR A 225 16.15 15.36 -12.65
N PRO A 226 16.88 15.01 -13.73
CA PRO A 226 16.92 13.63 -14.22
C PRO A 226 17.36 12.68 -13.12
N HIS A 227 16.69 11.54 -13.04
CA HIS A 227 16.90 10.59 -11.96
C HIS A 227 16.57 9.17 -12.39
N VAL A 228 17.06 8.22 -11.61
CA VAL A 228 16.72 6.80 -11.66
C VAL A 228 16.38 6.33 -10.25
N MET A 229 15.16 5.86 -10.04
CA MET A 229 14.71 5.23 -8.80
C MET A 229 14.59 3.71 -9.03
N ILE A 230 15.26 2.92 -8.20
CA ILE A 230 15.31 1.46 -8.26
C ILE A 230 14.59 0.92 -7.03
N SER A 231 13.47 0.23 -7.23
CA SER A 231 12.64 -0.34 -6.16
C SER A 231 12.25 -1.79 -6.46
N ASP A 232 11.61 -2.45 -5.51
CA ASP A 232 11.10 -3.81 -5.74
C ASP A 232 9.88 -3.77 -6.68
N ALA A 233 9.83 -4.70 -7.63
CA ALA A 233 8.65 -4.89 -8.47
C ALA A 233 7.61 -5.71 -7.70
N GLN A 234 6.86 -5.06 -6.81
CA GLN A 234 5.80 -5.75 -6.09
C GLN A 234 4.65 -6.10 -7.05
N TYR A 235 4.17 -7.34 -6.98
CA TYR A 235 2.97 -7.83 -7.69
C TYR A 235 3.05 -7.87 -9.22
N MET A 236 4.25 -7.83 -9.81
CA MET A 236 4.47 -7.85 -11.27
C MET A 236 5.06 -9.17 -11.76
N GLY A 237 4.36 -10.29 -11.55
CA GLY A 237 4.76 -11.60 -12.08
C GLY A 237 6.20 -12.02 -11.71
N ASP A 238 7.03 -12.31 -12.71
CA ASP A 238 8.43 -12.76 -12.53
C ASP A 238 9.46 -11.62 -12.51
N TYR A 239 9.02 -10.37 -12.57
CA TYR A 239 9.89 -9.20 -12.42
C TYR A 239 10.26 -9.01 -10.95
N LYS A 240 11.50 -8.58 -10.72
CA LYS A 240 12.06 -8.41 -9.38
C LYS A 240 12.31 -6.94 -9.04
N THR A 241 12.59 -6.13 -10.06
CA THR A 241 12.99 -4.73 -9.87
C THR A 241 12.19 -3.83 -10.79
N SER A 242 11.63 -2.77 -10.20
CA SER A 242 11.04 -1.64 -10.89
C SER A 242 12.07 -0.52 -10.99
N ILE A 243 12.13 0.13 -12.14
CA ILE A 243 13.08 1.19 -12.43
C ILE A 243 12.29 2.36 -13.02
N GLU A 244 12.15 3.43 -12.24
CA GLU A 244 11.61 4.69 -12.74
C GLU A 244 12.76 5.57 -13.21
N ILE A 245 12.64 6.11 -14.42
CA ILE A 245 13.64 6.96 -15.05
C ILE A 245 12.97 8.29 -15.38
N GLY A 246 13.26 9.33 -14.62
CA GLY A 246 12.88 10.71 -14.95
C GLY A 246 13.93 11.33 -15.88
N TYR A 247 13.51 11.84 -17.03
CA TYR A 247 14.43 12.29 -18.08
C TYR A 247 14.06 13.65 -18.67
N ARG A 248 15.04 14.35 -19.24
CA ARG A 248 14.75 15.50 -20.11
C ARG A 248 14.39 14.96 -21.49
N LYS A 249 13.32 15.48 -22.10
CA LYS A 249 13.03 15.23 -23.52
C LYS A 249 14.23 15.68 -24.35
N LYS A 250 14.58 14.89 -25.38
CA LYS A 250 15.59 15.28 -26.38
C LYS A 250 15.12 16.49 -27.18
#